data_AF-A0A091AHA9-F1
#
_entry.id   AF-A0A091AHA9-F1
#
_cell.length_a   1.000
_cell.length_b   1.000
_cell.length_c   1.000
_cell.angle_alpha   90.00
_cell.angle_beta   90.00
_cell.angle_gamma   90.00
#
_symmetry.space_group_name_H-M   'P 1'
#
loop_
_entity.id
_entity.type
_entity.pdbx_description
1 polymer ?
#
loop_
_entity_poly.entity_id
_entity_poly.type
_entity_poly.pdbx_seq_one_letter_code
_entity_poly.pdbx_strand_id
1 'polypeptide(L)'
;MTTLATNHRNKLERVITEAREAAETGARASLEAFAVHHHEPYGHMTPDDRKLRNRLRAHGRQLGDSYDSKKGTQAIDHLVNECAYEHWHRMLFARFLAENDLLIEPDMGVAISLEECEELAKEQKIDPWVLASRYAQQMLPQIFRPDDPLLQVTF
;
A
#
# COMPACT_ATOMS: atom_id res chain seq x y z
N MET A 1 -23.07 -14.78 -18.40
CA MET A 1 -22.52 -13.90 -17.35
C MET A 1 -23.65 -13.29 -16.58
N THR A 2 -23.79 -13.64 -15.30
CA THR A 2 -24.71 -12.99 -14.36
C THR A 2 -24.10 -11.66 -13.94
N THR A 3 -24.75 -10.55 -14.28
CA THR A 3 -24.32 -9.22 -13.83
C THR A 3 -24.85 -8.94 -12.44
N LEU A 4 -24.08 -8.20 -11.64
CA LEU A 4 -24.55 -7.70 -10.33
C LEU A 4 -25.82 -6.85 -10.51
N ALA A 5 -26.82 -7.10 -9.66
CA ALA A 5 -28.01 -6.25 -9.58
C ALA A 5 -27.62 -4.79 -9.28
N THR A 6 -28.41 -3.82 -9.75
CA THR A 6 -28.09 -2.39 -9.66
C THR A 6 -27.80 -1.92 -8.24
N ASN A 7 -28.54 -2.41 -7.24
CA ASN A 7 -28.29 -2.11 -5.83
C ASN A 7 -26.90 -2.58 -5.37
N HIS A 8 -26.45 -3.76 -5.80
CA HIS A 8 -25.12 -4.27 -5.47
C HIS A 8 -24.02 -3.51 -6.18
N ARG A 9 -24.22 -3.10 -7.44
CA ARG A 9 -23.27 -2.25 -8.18
C ARG A 9 -23.08 -0.89 -7.50
N ASN A 10 -24.18 -0.22 -7.14
CA ASN A 10 -24.11 1.07 -6.44
C ASN A 10 -23.46 0.94 -5.05
N LYS A 11 -23.73 -0.16 -4.34
CA LYS A 11 -23.06 -0.43 -3.05
C LYS A 11 -21.56 -0.64 -3.24
N LEU A 12 -21.16 -1.42 -4.23
CA LEU A 12 -19.76 -1.68 -4.55
C LEU A 12 -19.03 -0.38 -4.89
N GLU A 13 -19.60 0.43 -5.79
CA GLU A 13 -19.05 1.74 -6.17
C GLU A 13 -18.83 2.63 -4.94
N ARG A 14 -19.85 2.82 -4.10
CA ARG A 14 -19.74 3.64 -2.91
C ARG A 14 -18.64 3.15 -1.96
N VAL A 15 -18.61 1.85 -1.66
CA VAL A 15 -17.64 1.27 -0.72
C VAL A 15 -16.21 1.37 -1.25
N ILE A 16 -16.01 1.16 -2.56
CA ILE A 16 -14.70 1.32 -3.19
C ILE A 16 -14.23 2.78 -3.11
N THR A 17 -15.11 3.74 -3.39
CA THR A 17 -14.77 5.17 -3.29
C THR A 17 -14.41 5.56 -1.85
N GLU A 18 -15.27 5.24 -0.88
CA GLU A 18 -15.06 5.58 0.54
C GLU A 18 -13.71 5.08 1.03
N ALA A 19 -13.37 3.84 0.72
CA ALA A 19 -12.16 3.29 1.27
C ALA A 19 -10.91 3.64 0.41
N ARG A 20 -11.06 4.02 -0.86
CA ARG A 20 -9.99 4.72 -1.62
C ARG A 20 -9.62 6.04 -0.94
N GLU A 21 -10.60 6.84 -0.54
CA GLU A 21 -10.36 8.10 0.18
C GLU A 21 -9.64 7.85 1.52
N ALA A 22 -9.99 6.77 2.22
CA ALA A 22 -9.29 6.35 3.45
C ALA A 22 -7.83 5.96 3.16
N ALA A 23 -7.58 5.21 2.08
CA ALA A 23 -6.22 4.83 1.68
C ALA A 23 -5.36 6.04 1.28
N GLU A 24 -5.92 6.99 0.52
CA GLU A 24 -5.24 8.24 0.15
C GLU A 24 -4.92 9.10 1.38
N THR A 25 -5.82 9.14 2.36
CA THR A 25 -5.61 9.84 3.64
C THR A 25 -4.45 9.20 4.43
N GLY A 26 -4.45 7.87 4.56
CA GLY A 26 -3.38 7.13 5.24
C GLY A 26 -2.03 7.28 4.54
N ALA A 27 -2.02 7.12 3.21
CA ALA A 27 -0.81 7.29 2.39
C ALA A 27 -0.21 8.70 2.54
N ARG A 28 -1.05 9.74 2.51
CA ARG A 28 -0.61 11.11 2.75
C ARG A 28 0.03 11.28 4.12
N ALA A 29 -0.64 10.83 5.18
CA ALA A 29 -0.12 10.93 6.54
C ALA A 29 1.26 10.26 6.68
N SER A 30 1.43 9.06 6.13
CA SER A 30 2.72 8.36 6.19
C SER A 30 3.80 9.02 5.33
N LEU A 31 3.49 9.49 4.13
CA LEU A 31 4.46 10.22 3.29
C LEU A 31 4.88 11.56 3.94
N GLU A 32 3.97 12.21 4.66
CA GLU A 32 4.27 13.40 5.46
C GLU A 32 5.14 13.09 6.67
N ALA A 33 4.93 11.94 7.33
CA ALA A 33 5.79 11.46 8.41
C ALA A 33 7.24 11.18 7.94
N PHE A 34 7.42 10.80 6.67
CA PHE A 34 8.74 10.68 6.03
C PHE A 34 9.30 12.01 5.50
N ALA A 35 8.68 13.15 5.79
CA ALA A 35 9.11 14.47 5.34
C ALA A 35 9.26 14.57 3.80
N VAL A 36 8.49 13.80 3.03
CA VAL A 36 8.63 13.74 1.56
C VAL A 36 8.27 15.08 0.92
N HIS A 37 7.23 15.75 1.42
CA HIS A 37 6.81 17.07 0.97
C HIS A 37 7.75 18.21 1.43
N HIS A 38 8.41 18.00 2.58
CA HIS A 38 9.20 19.02 3.27
C HIS A 38 10.60 19.18 2.67
N HIS A 39 11.23 20.34 2.85
CA HIS A 39 12.53 20.64 2.23
C HIS A 39 13.68 19.81 2.79
N GLU A 40 13.72 19.63 4.12
CA GLU A 40 14.69 18.80 4.83
C GLU A 40 14.03 17.61 5.55
N PRO A 41 14.76 16.50 5.78
CA PRO A 41 14.30 15.40 6.64
C PRO A 41 14.17 15.84 8.09
N TYR A 42 13.26 15.24 8.85
CA TYR A 42 13.14 15.52 10.27
C TYR A 42 14.36 15.03 11.05
N GLY A 43 14.68 15.73 12.15
CA GLY A 43 15.88 15.45 12.96
C GLY A 43 15.95 14.03 13.52
N HIS A 44 14.81 13.42 13.84
CA HIS A 44 14.69 12.07 14.40
C HIS A 44 14.78 10.95 13.35
N MET A 45 14.78 11.27 12.05
CA MET A 45 14.83 10.25 10.99
C MET A 45 16.18 9.54 10.96
N THR A 46 16.12 8.21 10.95
CA THR A 46 17.31 7.34 10.84
C THR A 46 17.95 7.46 9.44
N PRO A 47 19.18 6.96 9.25
CA PRO A 47 19.80 6.91 7.93
C PRO A 47 18.96 6.18 6.87
N ASP A 48 18.29 5.09 7.27
CA ASP A 48 17.43 4.31 6.36
C ASP A 48 16.14 5.06 6.01
N ASP A 49 15.53 5.75 6.98
CA ASP A 49 14.37 6.62 6.72
C ASP A 49 14.73 7.74 5.73
N ARG A 50 15.91 8.33 5.87
CA ARG A 50 16.40 9.38 4.96
C ARG A 50 16.66 8.82 3.57
N LYS A 51 17.18 7.60 3.46
CA LYS A 51 17.36 6.90 2.19
C LYS A 51 16.02 6.59 1.53
N LEU A 52 15.04 6.13 2.30
CA LEU A 52 13.67 5.89 1.82
C LEU A 52 13.02 7.19 1.35
N ARG A 53 13.06 8.27 2.15
CA ARG A 53 12.58 9.60 1.76
C ARG A 53 13.15 10.06 0.42
N ASN A 54 14.45 9.90 0.21
CA ASN A 54 15.09 10.33 -1.04
C ASN A 54 14.58 9.53 -2.25
N ARG A 55 14.37 8.22 -2.09
CA ARG A 55 13.74 7.38 -3.12
C ARG A 55 12.29 7.79 -3.37
N LEU A 56 11.49 7.99 -2.33
CA LEU A 56 10.10 8.45 -2.44
C LEU A 56 9.98 9.80 -3.15
N ARG A 57 10.86 10.76 -2.83
CA ARG A 57 10.89 12.04 -3.52
C ARG A 57 11.26 11.89 -4.99
N ALA A 58 12.26 11.05 -5.31
CA ALA A 58 12.64 10.77 -6.68
C ALA A 58 11.49 10.14 -7.47
N HIS A 59 10.79 9.19 -6.86
CA HIS A 59 9.62 8.53 -7.43
C HIS A 59 8.48 9.51 -7.68
N GLY A 60 8.11 10.33 -6.69
CA GLY A 60 7.08 11.37 -6.88
C GLY A 60 7.38 12.30 -8.05
N ARG A 61 8.64 12.72 -8.23
CA ARG A 61 9.04 13.54 -9.39
C ARG A 61 8.92 12.80 -10.71
N GLN A 62 9.20 11.49 -10.74
CA GLN A 62 9.00 10.66 -11.95
C GLN A 62 7.51 10.56 -12.33
N LEU A 63 6.62 10.55 -11.34
CA LEU A 63 5.17 10.56 -11.54
C LEU A 63 4.61 11.92 -11.96
N GLY A 64 5.39 13.00 -11.79
CA GLY A 64 4.99 14.35 -12.14
C GLY A 64 4.73 15.28 -10.95
N ASP A 65 5.04 14.88 -9.71
CA ASP A 65 4.96 15.79 -8.57
C ASP A 65 5.91 16.98 -8.75
N SER A 66 5.33 18.18 -8.65
CA SER A 66 6.08 19.42 -8.82
C SER A 66 7.11 19.64 -7.71
N TYR A 67 8.25 20.23 -8.08
CA TYR A 67 9.33 20.58 -7.16
C TYR A 67 9.56 22.09 -7.16
N ASP A 68 9.47 22.72 -5.99
CA ASP A 68 9.81 24.13 -5.80
C ASP A 68 11.29 24.22 -5.41
N SER A 69 12.13 24.61 -6.37
CA SER A 69 13.58 24.76 -6.15
C SER A 69 13.97 25.88 -5.19
N LYS A 70 13.11 26.90 -5.00
CA LYS A 70 13.39 28.02 -4.08
C LYS A 70 13.11 27.63 -2.64
N LYS A 71 12.05 26.85 -2.40
CA LYS A 71 11.66 26.39 -1.06
C LYS A 71 12.21 25.01 -0.71
N GLY A 72 12.66 24.24 -1.69
CA GLY A 72 13.06 22.83 -1.55
C GLY A 72 11.89 21.87 -1.31
N THR A 73 10.65 22.36 -1.34
CA THR A 73 9.44 21.55 -1.10
C THR A 73 9.01 20.80 -2.36
N GLN A 74 8.30 19.70 -2.18
CA GLN A 74 7.77 18.88 -3.28
C GLN A 74 6.28 18.63 -3.05
N ALA A 75 5.49 18.67 -4.12
CA ALA A 75 4.16 18.08 -4.08
C ALA A 75 4.26 16.56 -3.86
N ILE A 76 3.18 15.96 -3.38
CA ILE A 76 3.11 14.52 -3.13
C ILE A 76 1.80 13.92 -3.65
N ASP A 77 1.02 14.65 -4.44
CA ASP A 77 -0.34 14.24 -4.79
C ASP A 77 -0.34 13.02 -5.71
N HIS A 78 0.58 12.95 -6.68
CA HIS A 78 0.74 11.77 -7.52
C HIS A 78 1.28 10.59 -6.72
N LEU A 79 2.26 10.84 -5.87
CA LEU A 79 2.83 9.82 -5.00
C LEU A 79 1.81 9.26 -3.99
N VAL A 80 0.94 10.10 -3.43
CA VAL A 80 -0.16 9.68 -2.54
C VAL A 80 -1.11 8.76 -3.28
N ASN A 81 -1.53 9.14 -4.48
CA ASN A 81 -2.46 8.35 -5.29
C ASN A 81 -1.89 6.96 -5.59
N GLU A 82 -0.63 6.88 -6.01
CA GLU A 82 0.00 5.59 -6.32
C GLU A 82 0.25 4.76 -5.05
N CYS A 83 0.69 5.38 -3.96
CA CYS A 83 0.88 4.70 -2.68
C CYS A 83 -0.43 4.10 -2.16
N ALA A 84 -1.51 4.88 -2.20
CA ALA A 84 -2.84 4.43 -1.82
C ALA A 84 -3.32 3.30 -2.74
N TYR A 85 -3.12 3.44 -4.05
CA TYR A 85 -3.46 2.41 -5.03
C TYR A 85 -2.77 1.09 -4.71
N GLU A 86 -1.44 1.09 -4.55
CA GLU A 86 -0.66 -0.12 -4.31
C GLU A 86 -1.10 -0.85 -3.03
N HIS A 87 -1.21 -0.13 -1.92
CA HIS A 87 -1.59 -0.73 -0.64
C HIS A 87 -3.03 -1.23 -0.61
N TRP A 88 -3.95 -0.43 -1.15
CA TRP A 88 -5.35 -0.84 -1.31
C TRP A 88 -5.47 -2.12 -2.13
N HIS A 89 -4.86 -2.13 -3.33
CA HIS A 89 -5.02 -3.24 -4.25
C HIS A 89 -4.40 -4.50 -3.67
N ARG A 90 -3.27 -4.39 -2.99
CA ARG A 90 -2.64 -5.52 -2.32
C ARG A 90 -3.57 -6.15 -1.26
N MET A 91 -4.25 -5.33 -0.46
CA MET A 91 -5.24 -5.82 0.52
C MET A 91 -6.47 -6.45 -0.17
N LEU A 92 -6.98 -5.83 -1.23
CA LEU A 92 -8.12 -6.34 -2.00
C LEU A 92 -7.81 -7.70 -2.64
N PHE A 93 -6.62 -7.84 -3.23
CA PHE A 93 -6.16 -9.09 -3.82
C PHE A 93 -5.91 -10.16 -2.76
N ALA A 94 -5.34 -9.80 -1.60
CA ALA A 94 -5.21 -10.75 -0.49
C ALA A 94 -6.57 -11.30 -0.05
N ARG A 95 -7.57 -10.42 0.09
CA ARG A 95 -8.95 -10.85 0.39
C ARG A 95 -9.51 -11.75 -0.70
N PHE A 96 -9.37 -11.35 -1.97
CA PHE A 96 -9.87 -12.13 -3.10
C PHE A 96 -9.24 -13.52 -3.15
N LEU A 97 -7.92 -13.62 -2.99
CA LEU A 97 -7.21 -14.89 -2.98
C LEU A 97 -7.67 -15.78 -1.83
N ALA A 98 -7.83 -15.23 -0.63
CA ALA A 98 -8.28 -15.99 0.54
C ALA A 98 -9.72 -16.50 0.38
N GLU A 99 -10.63 -15.69 -0.17
CA GLU A 99 -12.04 -16.08 -0.41
C GLU A 99 -12.20 -17.14 -1.52
N ASN A 100 -11.15 -17.43 -2.28
CA ASN A 100 -11.16 -18.43 -3.36
C ASN A 100 -10.22 -19.61 -3.08
N ASP A 101 -9.72 -19.77 -1.85
CA ASP A 101 -8.76 -20.82 -1.48
C ASP A 101 -7.46 -20.76 -2.30
N LEU A 102 -7.02 -19.55 -2.64
CA LEU A 102 -5.85 -19.27 -3.47
C LEU A 102 -4.77 -18.46 -2.75
N LEU A 103 -4.97 -18.00 -1.52
CA LEU A 103 -3.92 -17.27 -0.79
C LEU A 103 -2.88 -18.27 -0.28
N ILE A 104 -1.72 -18.34 -0.94
CA ILE A 104 -0.69 -19.34 -0.63
C ILE A 104 0.29 -18.80 0.42
N GLU A 105 0.48 -19.56 1.50
CA GLU A 105 1.57 -19.34 2.45
C GLU A 105 2.90 -19.75 1.79
N PRO A 106 3.89 -18.84 1.68
CA PRO A 106 5.10 -19.07 0.88
C PRO A 106 5.98 -20.25 1.31
N ASP A 107 6.10 -20.50 2.61
CA ASP A 107 7.06 -21.50 3.13
C ASP A 107 6.53 -22.93 3.02
N MET A 108 5.24 -23.14 3.33
CA MET A 108 4.55 -24.42 3.28
C MET A 108 3.93 -24.69 1.90
N GLY A 109 3.69 -23.65 1.09
CA GLY A 109 3.09 -23.78 -0.25
C GLY A 109 1.63 -24.19 -0.24
N VAL A 110 0.91 -23.93 0.86
CA VAL A 110 -0.50 -24.31 1.04
C VAL A 110 -1.42 -23.09 1.01
N ALA A 111 -2.64 -23.27 0.53
CA ALA A 111 -3.67 -22.25 0.63
C ALA A 111 -4.10 -22.07 2.09
N ILE A 112 -4.22 -20.82 2.52
CA ILE A 112 -4.67 -20.45 3.86
C ILE A 112 -5.85 -19.48 3.79
N SER A 113 -6.73 -19.60 4.76
CA SER A 113 -7.81 -18.67 5.06
C SER A 113 -7.27 -17.40 5.75
N LEU A 114 -8.12 -16.37 5.84
CA LEU A 114 -7.78 -15.18 6.64
C LEU A 114 -7.69 -15.47 8.14
N GLU A 115 -8.42 -16.48 8.63
CA GLU A 115 -8.37 -16.89 10.04
C GLU A 115 -7.01 -17.52 10.37
N GLU A 116 -6.54 -18.45 9.54
CA GLU A 116 -5.19 -19.02 9.65
C GLU A 116 -4.11 -17.95 9.49
N CYS A 117 -4.31 -16.99 8.57
CA CYS A 117 -3.41 -15.85 8.44
C CYS A 117 -3.37 -14.98 9.71
N GLU A 118 -4.49 -14.85 10.43
CA GLU A 118 -4.55 -14.11 11.70
C GLU A 118 -3.75 -14.82 12.80
N GLU A 119 -3.81 -16.14 12.87
CA GLU A 119 -3.01 -16.94 13.80
C GLU A 119 -1.50 -16.78 13.53
N LEU A 120 -1.08 -16.92 12.28
CA LEU A 120 0.32 -16.72 11.88
C LEU A 120 0.82 -15.29 12.15
N ALA A 121 -0.04 -14.29 11.93
CA ALA A 121 0.30 -12.89 12.18
C ALA A 121 0.51 -12.60 13.67
N LYS A 122 -0.26 -13.24 14.56
CA LYS A 122 -0.09 -13.12 16.02
C LYS A 122 1.28 -13.64 16.47
N GLU A 123 1.73 -14.77 15.94
CA GLU A 123 3.05 -15.34 16.25
C GLU A 123 4.18 -14.39 15.84
N GLN A 124 4.03 -13.73 14.70
CA GLN A 124 5.00 -12.78 14.15
C GLN A 124 4.85 -11.34 14.69
N LYS A 125 3.81 -11.06 15.48
CA LYS A 125 3.46 -9.71 16.00
C LYS A 125 3.31 -8.66 14.90
N ILE A 126 2.67 -9.05 13.81
CA ILE A 126 2.37 -8.19 12.66
C ILE A 126 0.86 -8.10 12.47
N ASP A 127 0.42 -7.07 11.77
CA ASP A 127 -0.98 -6.96 11.37
C ASP A 127 -1.36 -8.08 10.38
N PRO A 128 -2.51 -8.76 10.55
CA PRO A 128 -2.91 -9.88 9.71
C PRO A 128 -3.15 -9.48 8.26
N TRP A 129 -3.66 -8.27 8.00
CA TRP A 129 -3.83 -7.77 6.64
C TRP A 129 -2.50 -7.47 5.98
N VAL A 130 -1.53 -6.95 6.75
CA VAL A 130 -0.16 -6.76 6.26
C VAL A 130 0.47 -8.10 5.90
N LEU A 131 0.27 -9.15 6.71
CA LEU A 131 0.78 -10.49 6.41
C LEU A 131 0.14 -11.08 5.15
N ALA A 132 -1.19 -11.10 5.08
CA ALA A 132 -1.93 -11.61 3.92
C ALA A 132 -1.54 -10.85 2.63
N SER A 133 -1.36 -9.54 2.74
CA SER A 133 -0.92 -8.67 1.66
C SER A 133 0.49 -9.02 1.17
N ARG A 134 1.42 -9.38 2.07
CA ARG A 134 2.77 -9.82 1.69
C ARG A 134 2.74 -11.14 0.93
N TYR A 135 1.91 -12.09 1.35
CA TYR A 135 1.75 -13.36 0.64
C TYR A 135 1.16 -13.15 -0.76
N ALA A 136 0.07 -12.36 -0.86
CA ALA A 136 -0.53 -11.99 -2.13
C ALA A 136 0.45 -11.26 -3.08
N GLN A 137 1.30 -10.40 -2.55
CA GLN A 137 2.33 -9.69 -3.32
C GLN A 137 3.34 -10.64 -3.95
N GLN A 138 3.80 -11.66 -3.22
CA GLN A 138 4.74 -12.65 -3.77
C GLN A 138 4.12 -13.47 -4.91
N MET A 139 2.80 -13.69 -4.86
CA MET A 139 2.06 -14.40 -5.90
C MET A 139 1.83 -13.56 -7.16
N LEU A 140 1.87 -12.22 -7.06
CA LEU A 140 1.51 -11.30 -8.14
C LEU A 140 2.65 -10.29 -8.42
N PRO A 141 3.88 -10.74 -8.70
CA PRO A 141 5.07 -9.86 -8.78
C PRO A 141 5.03 -8.86 -9.94
N GLN A 142 4.22 -9.14 -10.97
CA GLN A 142 4.03 -8.23 -12.10
C GLN A 142 3.04 -7.10 -11.80
N ILE A 143 2.18 -7.30 -10.79
CA ILE A 143 1.20 -6.30 -10.32
C ILE A 143 1.83 -5.52 -9.17
N PHE A 144 2.34 -6.21 -8.15
CA PHE A 144 2.95 -5.62 -6.96
C PHE A 144 4.46 -5.79 -7.00
N ARG A 145 5.17 -4.73 -7.40
CA ARG A 145 6.62 -4.80 -7.58
C ARG A 145 7.34 -4.85 -6.22
N PRO A 146 8.12 -5.90 -5.92
CA PRO A 146 8.78 -6.06 -4.62
C PRO A 146 9.72 -4.90 -4.23
N ASP A 147 10.37 -4.30 -5.23
CA ASP A 147 11.35 -3.23 -5.03
C ASP A 147 10.73 -1.82 -5.00
N ASP A 148 9.41 -1.72 -5.07
CA ASP A 148 8.72 -0.43 -5.07
C ASP A 148 8.94 0.30 -3.73
N PRO A 149 9.50 1.52 -3.72
CA PRO A 149 9.66 2.29 -2.49
C PRO A 149 8.34 2.57 -1.78
N LEU A 150 7.20 2.59 -2.48
CA LEU A 150 5.88 2.80 -1.90
C LEU A 150 5.45 1.67 -0.97
N LEU A 151 5.85 0.43 -1.26
CA LEU A 151 5.52 -0.73 -0.42
C LEU A 151 6.37 -0.80 0.86
N GLN A 152 7.36 0.08 0.98
CA GLN A 152 8.14 0.27 2.21
C GLN A 152 7.56 1.36 3.11
N VAL A 153 6.57 2.12 2.63
CA VAL A 153 5.78 3.02 3.46
C VAL A 153 4.79 2.18 4.25
N THR A 154 4.86 2.25 5.57
CA THR A 154 3.92 1.56 6.47
C THR A 154 2.90 2.55 7.02
N PHE A 155 1.65 2.14 7.09
CA PHE A 155 0.56 2.82 7.78
C PHE A 155 -0.22 1.80 8.60
#